data_AF-N1VBP5-F1
#
_entry.id   AF-N1VBP5-F1
#
_cell.length_a   1.000
_cell.length_b   1.000
_cell.length_c   1.000
_cell.angle_alpha   90.00
_cell.angle_beta   90.00
_cell.angle_gamma   90.00
#
_symmetry.space_group_name_H-M   'P 1'
#
loop_
_entity.id
_entity.type
_entity.pdbx_description
1 polymer ?
#
loop_
_entity_poly.entity_id
_entity_poly.type
_entity_poly.pdbx_seq_one_letter_code
_entity_poly.pdbx_strand_id
1 'polypeptide(L)'
;MIRQETLDELWDFSDPKGSEQRLRAADTNRFALPADRSELATQIARALGMQGRHEEALDLLGRIDDGGEPVVLVRLLVERGRVLLAAGRAEEAMPLFEDAAHLAAESGLDYLAADAMQMAAASDPYAAAEWAESGLAVVARSSDPLVQRWAPGFHLLLGRAMEDVGEDEAAAEQFRLAGEADGGSGR
;
A
#
# COMPACT_ATOMS: atom_id res chain seq x y z
N MET A 1 14.52 -4.72 10.24
CA MET A 1 13.51 -4.34 9.25
C MET A 1 13.45 -5.43 8.21
N ILE A 2 12.30 -6.09 8.09
CA ILE A 2 12.12 -7.16 7.10
C ILE A 2 12.12 -6.54 5.71
N ARG A 3 12.80 -7.18 4.75
CA ARG A 3 12.82 -6.67 3.37
C ARG A 3 11.46 -6.88 2.71
N GLN A 4 11.05 -5.95 1.85
CA GLN A 4 9.78 -6.03 1.14
C GLN A 4 9.65 -7.31 0.32
N GLU A 5 10.72 -7.76 -0.36
CA GLU A 5 10.67 -8.99 -1.15
C GLU A 5 10.38 -10.23 -0.29
N THR A 6 10.90 -10.26 0.94
CA THR A 6 10.63 -11.35 1.87
C THR A 6 9.17 -11.35 2.33
N LEU A 7 8.54 -10.18 2.45
CA LEU A 7 7.10 -10.11 2.70
C LEU A 7 6.31 -10.55 1.46
N ASP A 8 6.73 -10.14 0.26
CA ASP A 8 6.07 -10.50 -0.99
C ASP A 8 6.04 -12.03 -1.22
N GLU A 9 7.11 -12.73 -0.86
CA GLU A 9 7.19 -14.21 -0.91
C GLU A 9 6.17 -14.91 0.00
N LEU A 10 5.68 -14.23 1.03
CA LEU A 10 4.69 -14.75 1.97
C LEU A 10 3.25 -14.50 1.50
N TRP A 11 3.05 -13.83 0.36
CA TRP A 11 1.73 -13.45 -0.15
C TRP A 11 1.27 -14.27 -1.35
N ASP A 12 -0.01 -14.64 -1.29
CA ASP A 12 -0.87 -15.00 -2.41
C ASP A 12 -2.19 -14.25 -2.22
N PHE A 13 -2.41 -13.20 -3.01
CA PHE A 13 -3.61 -12.37 -2.89
C PHE A 13 -4.90 -13.08 -3.28
N SER A 14 -4.82 -14.21 -4.01
CA SER A 14 -5.96 -15.07 -4.32
C SER A 14 -6.30 -16.05 -3.19
N ASP A 15 -5.36 -16.28 -2.27
CA ASP A 15 -5.54 -17.07 -1.05
C ASP A 15 -5.09 -16.29 0.20
N PRO A 16 -5.91 -15.32 0.67
CA PRO A 16 -5.61 -14.56 1.89
C PRO A 16 -5.46 -15.47 3.13
N LYS A 17 -6.18 -16.59 3.18
CA LYS A 17 -6.14 -17.53 4.31
C LYS A 17 -4.82 -18.30 4.34
N GLY A 18 -4.33 -18.81 3.21
CA GLY A 18 -3.02 -19.43 3.13
C GLY A 18 -1.88 -18.43 3.39
N SER A 19 -2.05 -17.19 2.96
CA SER A 19 -1.10 -16.11 3.27
C SER A 19 -1.02 -15.81 4.76
N GLU A 20 -2.16 -15.72 5.45
CA GLU A 20 -2.19 -15.59 6.92
C GLU A 20 -1.40 -16.72 7.59
N GLN A 21 -1.58 -17.97 7.16
CA GLN A 21 -0.87 -19.12 7.73
C GLN A 21 0.64 -19.02 7.53
N ARG A 22 1.10 -18.64 6.33
CA ARG A 22 2.52 -18.42 6.03
C ARG A 22 3.12 -17.29 6.88
N LEU A 23 2.42 -16.17 6.99
CA LEU A 23 2.85 -15.02 7.79
C LEU A 23 2.95 -15.36 9.28
N ARG A 24 1.95 -16.05 9.85
CA ARG A 24 1.98 -16.53 11.24
C ARG A 24 3.10 -17.54 11.48
N ALA A 25 3.39 -18.41 10.51
CA ALA A 25 4.52 -19.33 10.62
C ALA A 25 5.85 -18.58 10.66
N ALA A 26 6.03 -17.54 9.84
CA ALA A 26 7.23 -16.69 9.86
C ALA A 26 7.43 -15.96 11.20
N ASP A 27 6.35 -15.54 11.86
CA ASP A 27 6.38 -14.86 13.16
C ASP A 27 6.83 -15.78 14.32
N THR A 28 6.89 -17.11 14.12
CA THR A 28 7.42 -18.03 15.14
C THR A 28 8.95 -17.98 15.28
N ASN A 29 9.64 -17.20 14.45
CA ASN A 29 11.09 -17.04 14.55
C ASN A 29 11.49 -16.28 15.83
N ARG A 30 11.97 -17.03 16.82
CA ARG A 30 12.41 -16.49 18.11
C ARG A 30 13.57 -15.48 18.02
N PHE A 31 14.29 -15.44 16.90
CA PHE A 31 15.42 -14.54 16.67
C PHE A 31 15.05 -13.29 15.86
N ALA A 32 13.79 -13.15 15.42
CA ALA A 32 13.34 -11.94 14.74
C ALA A 32 13.45 -10.71 15.67
N LEU A 33 13.87 -9.59 15.09
CA LEU A 33 13.91 -8.32 15.81
C LEU A 33 12.48 -7.85 16.13
N PRO A 34 12.26 -7.04 17.17
CA PRO A 34 10.93 -6.53 17.51
C PRO A 34 10.24 -5.84 16.33
N ALA A 35 10.94 -4.98 15.60
CA ALA A 35 10.39 -4.29 14.42
C ALA A 35 9.96 -5.27 13.32
N ASP A 36 10.74 -6.33 13.06
CA ASP A 36 10.39 -7.34 12.05
C ASP A 36 9.07 -8.06 12.42
N ARG A 37 8.87 -8.33 13.72
CA ARG A 37 7.61 -8.92 14.21
C ARG A 37 6.45 -7.94 14.07
N SER A 38 6.66 -6.66 14.38
CA SER A 38 5.63 -5.64 14.21
C SER A 38 5.21 -5.51 12.74
N GLU A 39 6.17 -5.51 11.81
CA GLU A 39 5.87 -5.51 10.36
C GLU A 39 5.14 -6.78 9.91
N LEU A 40 5.54 -7.97 10.36
CA LEU A 40 4.82 -9.21 10.06
C LEU A 40 3.38 -9.16 10.61
N ALA A 41 3.18 -8.59 11.80
CA ALA A 41 1.87 -8.45 12.40
C ALA A 41 0.95 -7.52 11.60
N THR A 42 1.47 -6.45 10.96
CA THR A 42 0.65 -5.62 10.05
C THR A 42 0.20 -6.42 8.83
N GLN A 43 1.06 -7.28 8.28
CA GLN A 43 0.72 -8.13 7.14
C GLN A 43 -0.31 -9.21 7.51
N ILE A 44 -0.21 -9.79 8.72
CA ILE A 44 -1.24 -10.69 9.25
C ILE A 44 -2.58 -9.97 9.33
N ALA A 45 -2.61 -8.73 9.83
CA ALA A 45 -3.84 -7.95 9.89
C ALA A 45 -4.44 -7.66 8.50
N ARG A 46 -3.61 -7.37 7.50
CA ARG A 46 -4.06 -7.24 6.11
C ARG A 46 -4.75 -8.52 5.62
N ALA A 47 -4.15 -9.68 5.88
CA ALA A 47 -4.70 -10.97 5.47
C ALA A 47 -6.04 -11.29 6.17
N LEU A 48 -6.16 -10.90 7.44
CA LEU A 48 -7.42 -10.98 8.20
C LEU A 48 -8.50 -10.07 7.61
N GLY A 49 -8.14 -8.82 7.28
CA GLY A 49 -9.04 -7.85 6.63
C GLY A 49 -9.61 -8.36 5.32
N MET A 50 -8.75 -8.92 4.45
CA MET A 50 -9.18 -9.53 3.18
C MET A 50 -10.11 -10.75 3.35
N GLN A 51 -10.10 -11.40 4.52
CA GLN A 51 -11.01 -12.48 4.86
C GLN A 51 -12.33 -11.99 5.49
N GLY A 52 -12.55 -10.68 5.59
CA GLY A 52 -13.71 -10.09 6.27
C GLY A 52 -13.62 -10.10 7.80
N ARG A 53 -12.48 -10.51 8.38
CA ARG A 53 -12.24 -10.57 9.83
C ARG A 53 -11.77 -9.21 10.35
N HIS A 54 -12.55 -8.16 10.08
CA HIS A 54 -12.14 -6.77 10.29
C HIS A 54 -11.87 -6.43 11.76
N GLU A 55 -12.73 -6.88 12.69
CA GLU A 55 -12.55 -6.62 14.12
C GLU A 55 -11.26 -7.24 14.65
N GLU A 56 -10.98 -8.48 14.28
CA GLU A 56 -9.74 -9.17 14.66
C GLU A 56 -8.49 -8.48 14.09
N ALA A 57 -8.57 -8.00 12.85
CA ALA A 57 -7.49 -7.25 12.22
C ALA A 57 -7.24 -5.92 12.94
N LEU A 58 -8.27 -5.15 13.27
CA LEU A 58 -8.15 -3.89 14.02
C LEU A 58 -7.61 -4.11 15.44
N ASP A 59 -8.08 -5.16 16.12
CA ASP A 59 -7.58 -5.57 17.43
C ASP A 59 -6.08 -5.91 17.41
N LEU A 60 -5.63 -6.63 16.37
CA LEU A 60 -4.22 -6.94 16.18
C LEU A 60 -3.42 -5.66 15.94
N LEU A 61 -3.86 -4.81 15.01
CA LEU A 61 -3.21 -3.53 14.69
C LEU A 61 -3.16 -2.58 15.90
N GLY A 62 -4.13 -2.66 16.81
CA GLY A 62 -4.15 -1.86 18.04
C GLY A 62 -3.14 -2.29 19.11
N ARG A 63 -2.55 -3.49 18.98
CA ARG A 63 -1.57 -4.05 19.94
C ARG A 63 -0.13 -3.98 19.45
N ILE A 64 0.10 -3.60 18.19
CA ILE A 64 1.44 -3.50 17.63
C ILE A 64 2.11 -2.24 18.20
N ASP A 65 3.33 -2.43 18.69
CA ASP A 65 4.23 -1.34 19.08
C ASP A 65 5.12 -1.00 17.88
N ASP A 66 5.11 0.26 17.46
CA ASP A 66 5.97 0.75 16.38
C ASP A 66 7.42 0.95 16.85
N GLY A 67 7.67 1.03 18.16
CA GLY A 67 9.01 1.18 18.72
C GLY A 67 9.73 2.46 18.28
N GLY A 68 9.03 3.44 17.72
CA GLY A 68 9.59 4.64 17.12
C GLY A 68 10.15 4.43 15.70
N GLU A 69 9.89 3.29 15.07
CA GLU A 69 10.35 2.97 13.71
C GLU A 69 9.33 3.48 12.66
N PRO A 70 9.67 4.50 11.83
CA PRO A 70 8.70 5.13 10.93
C PRO A 70 8.02 4.16 9.97
N VAL A 71 8.78 3.20 9.48
CA VAL A 71 8.36 2.10 8.62
C VAL A 71 7.29 1.19 9.23
N VAL A 72 7.35 0.90 10.53
CA VAL A 72 6.30 0.15 11.22
C VAL A 72 5.05 1.01 11.33
N LEU A 73 5.20 2.28 11.70
CA LEU A 73 4.09 3.22 11.84
C LEU A 73 3.37 3.45 10.50
N VAL A 74 4.10 3.63 9.40
CA VAL A 74 3.51 3.76 8.05
C VAL A 74 2.70 2.52 7.71
N ARG A 75 3.26 1.31 7.90
CA ARG A 75 2.50 0.07 7.65
C ARG A 75 1.25 -0.02 8.54
N LEU A 76 1.33 0.38 9.81
CA LEU A 76 0.17 0.39 10.70
C LEU A 76 -0.95 1.27 10.18
N LEU A 77 -0.62 2.48 9.75
CA LEU A 77 -1.57 3.44 9.20
C LEU A 77 -2.23 2.89 7.93
N VAL A 78 -1.44 2.41 6.98
CA VAL A 78 -1.96 1.87 5.71
C VAL A 78 -2.83 0.64 5.95
N GLU A 79 -2.38 -0.34 6.73
CA GLU A 79 -3.17 -1.57 6.93
C GLU A 79 -4.43 -1.30 7.76
N ARG A 80 -4.39 -0.37 8.72
CA ARG A 80 -5.60 0.07 9.44
C ARG A 80 -6.57 0.75 8.49
N GLY A 81 -6.10 1.64 7.62
CA GLY A 81 -6.90 2.25 6.57
C GLY A 81 -7.56 1.21 5.67
N ARG A 82 -6.81 0.21 5.19
CA ARG A 82 -7.37 -0.88 4.36
C ARG A 82 -8.49 -1.66 5.04
N VAL A 83 -8.28 -2.02 6.31
CA VAL A 83 -9.28 -2.77 7.08
C VAL A 83 -10.54 -1.92 7.31
N LEU A 84 -10.38 -0.63 7.62
CA LEU A 84 -11.51 0.30 7.76
C LEU A 84 -12.27 0.48 6.46
N LEU A 85 -11.56 0.66 5.35
CA LEU A 85 -12.16 0.77 4.02
C LEU A 85 -12.96 -0.48 3.65
N ALA A 86 -12.38 -1.68 3.86
CA ALA A 86 -13.06 -2.96 3.65
C ALA A 86 -14.28 -3.15 4.56
N ALA A 87 -14.27 -2.55 5.76
CA ALA A 87 -15.40 -2.53 6.68
C ALA A 87 -16.45 -1.44 6.35
N GLY A 88 -16.31 -0.71 5.24
CA GLY A 88 -17.24 0.36 4.84
C GLY A 88 -17.06 1.68 5.59
N ARG A 89 -15.93 1.89 6.27
CA ARG A 89 -15.62 3.06 7.10
C ARG A 89 -14.63 3.99 6.38
N ALA A 90 -14.97 4.38 5.15
CA ALA A 90 -14.08 5.14 4.27
C ALA A 90 -13.64 6.49 4.86
N GLU A 91 -14.54 7.21 5.52
CA GLU A 91 -14.24 8.51 6.17
C GLU A 91 -13.15 8.39 7.25
N GLU A 92 -13.08 7.26 7.95
CA GLU A 92 -12.05 7.02 8.97
C GLU A 92 -10.75 6.48 8.37
N ALA A 93 -10.82 5.82 7.21
CA ALA A 93 -9.65 5.30 6.51
C ALA A 93 -8.83 6.41 5.85
N MET A 94 -9.51 7.43 5.29
CA MET A 94 -8.88 8.50 4.50
C MET A 94 -7.70 9.18 5.20
N PRO A 95 -7.87 9.79 6.38
CA PRO A 95 -6.77 10.51 7.04
C PRO A 95 -5.57 9.60 7.34
N LEU A 96 -5.79 8.28 7.51
CA LEU A 96 -4.70 7.33 7.75
C LEU A 96 -3.83 7.13 6.50
N PHE A 97 -4.41 7.14 5.30
CA PHE A 97 -3.65 7.03 4.06
C PHE A 97 -2.85 8.30 3.78
N GLU A 98 -3.43 9.48 4.04
CA GLU A 98 -2.75 10.77 3.91
C GLU A 98 -1.56 10.87 4.89
N ASP A 99 -1.80 10.58 6.17
CA ASP A 99 -0.76 10.57 7.20
C ASP A 99 0.36 9.56 6.85
N ALA A 100 -0.01 8.38 6.35
CA ALA A 100 0.96 7.39 5.90
C ALA A 100 1.78 7.88 4.70
N ALA A 101 1.15 8.51 3.72
CA ALA A 101 1.82 9.03 2.53
C ALA A 101 2.82 10.13 2.89
N HIS A 102 2.43 11.09 3.73
CA HIS A 102 3.32 12.14 4.22
C HIS A 102 4.49 11.58 5.02
N LEU A 103 4.21 10.75 6.03
CA LEU A 103 5.25 10.16 6.87
C LEU A 103 6.24 9.30 6.07
N ALA A 104 5.74 8.51 5.12
CA ALA A 104 6.59 7.67 4.27
C ALA A 104 7.49 8.52 3.36
N ALA A 105 6.95 9.59 2.77
CA ALA A 105 7.71 10.51 1.93
C ALA A 105 8.80 11.24 2.74
N GLU A 106 8.46 11.75 3.93
CA GLU A 106 9.42 12.43 4.82
C GLU A 106 10.52 11.48 5.32
N SER A 107 10.18 10.20 5.49
CA SER A 107 11.11 9.16 5.96
C SER A 107 11.93 8.51 4.84
N GLY A 108 11.74 8.91 3.58
CA GLY A 108 12.43 8.32 2.42
C GLY A 108 12.04 6.86 2.13
N LEU A 109 10.83 6.44 2.54
CA LEU A 109 10.30 5.09 2.37
C LEU A 109 9.52 4.99 1.06
N ASP A 110 10.21 5.14 -0.08
CA ASP A 110 9.57 5.31 -1.40
C ASP A 110 8.53 4.22 -1.74
N TYR A 111 8.79 2.94 -1.43
CA TYR A 111 7.82 1.87 -1.67
C TYR A 111 6.52 2.06 -0.88
N LEU A 112 6.64 2.41 0.40
CA LEU A 112 5.46 2.64 1.25
C LEU A 112 4.78 3.98 0.96
N ALA A 113 5.53 4.98 0.49
CA ALA A 113 4.96 6.23 0.00
C ALA A 113 4.09 5.95 -1.23
N ALA A 114 4.60 5.18 -2.20
CA ALA A 114 3.82 4.76 -3.36
C ALA A 114 2.57 3.95 -2.93
N ASP A 115 2.71 3.02 -2.00
CA ASP A 115 1.59 2.23 -1.48
C ASP A 115 0.49 3.12 -0.85
N ALA A 116 0.87 4.02 0.05
CA ALA A 116 -0.06 4.92 0.73
C ALA A 116 -0.73 5.91 -0.25
N MET A 117 0.02 6.48 -1.19
CA MET A 117 -0.51 7.39 -2.21
C MET A 117 -1.50 6.69 -3.16
N GLN A 118 -1.26 5.42 -3.50
CA GLN A 118 -2.24 4.64 -4.28
C GLN A 118 -3.54 4.48 -3.49
N MET A 119 -3.45 4.17 -2.20
CA MET A 119 -4.62 4.01 -1.33
C MET A 119 -5.40 5.33 -1.18
N ALA A 120 -4.70 6.46 -0.99
CA ALA A 120 -5.31 7.78 -0.92
C ALA A 120 -6.02 8.14 -2.24
N ALA A 121 -5.32 7.98 -3.37
CA ALA A 121 -5.88 8.26 -4.69
C ALA A 121 -7.12 7.42 -5.02
N ALA A 122 -7.12 6.14 -4.63
CA ALA A 122 -8.26 5.25 -4.86
C ALA A 122 -9.46 5.56 -3.95
N SER A 123 -9.24 6.27 -2.85
CA SER A 123 -10.26 6.50 -1.82
C SER A 123 -10.88 7.90 -1.88
N ASP A 124 -10.20 8.89 -2.46
CA ASP A 124 -10.69 10.27 -2.62
C ASP A 124 -10.71 10.68 -4.09
N PRO A 125 -11.88 10.67 -4.76
CA PRO A 125 -12.00 11.11 -6.15
C PRO A 125 -11.56 12.56 -6.38
N TYR A 126 -11.69 13.44 -5.39
CA TYR A 126 -11.35 14.86 -5.56
C TYR A 126 -9.83 15.11 -5.51
N ALA A 127 -9.09 14.31 -4.74
CA ALA A 127 -7.64 14.36 -4.66
C ALA A 127 -6.94 13.26 -5.48
N ALA A 128 -7.69 12.43 -6.21
CA ALA A 128 -7.17 11.26 -6.92
C ALA A 128 -6.04 11.60 -7.89
N ALA A 129 -6.20 12.68 -8.66
CA ALA A 129 -5.19 13.14 -9.60
C ALA A 129 -3.91 13.60 -8.88
N GLU A 130 -4.04 14.43 -7.84
CA GLU A 130 -2.90 14.96 -7.06
C GLU A 130 -2.09 13.84 -6.40
N TRP A 131 -2.76 12.86 -5.81
CA TRP A 131 -2.10 11.70 -5.21
C TRP A 131 -1.46 10.79 -6.26
N ALA A 132 -2.10 10.58 -7.41
CA ALA A 132 -1.54 9.79 -8.49
C ALA A 132 -0.30 10.46 -9.11
N GLU A 133 -0.32 11.77 -9.32
CA GLU A 133 0.84 12.55 -9.77
C GLU A 133 1.98 12.51 -8.76
N SER A 134 1.68 12.65 -7.46
CA SER A 134 2.65 12.51 -6.38
C SER A 134 3.29 11.12 -6.38
N GLY A 135 2.50 10.07 -6.60
CA GLY A 135 2.97 8.70 -6.77
C GLY A 135 3.89 8.52 -7.98
N LEU A 136 3.54 9.09 -9.13
CA LEU A 136 4.41 9.10 -10.32
C LEU A 136 5.72 9.85 -10.06
N ALA A 137 5.71 10.92 -9.27
CA ALA A 137 6.92 11.63 -8.87
C ALA A 137 7.82 10.77 -7.95
N VAL A 138 7.24 9.91 -7.10
CA VAL A 138 7.96 8.88 -6.32
C VAL A 138 8.60 7.85 -7.23
N VAL A 139 7.82 7.32 -8.18
CA VAL A 139 8.31 6.35 -9.16
C VAL A 139 9.47 6.92 -9.98
N ALA A 140 9.34 8.15 -10.49
CA ALA A 140 10.33 8.76 -11.38
C ALA A 140 11.69 9.03 -10.72
N ARG A 141 11.71 9.30 -9.41
CA ARG A 141 12.96 9.54 -8.67
C ARG A 141 13.63 8.26 -8.15
N SER A 142 12.87 7.17 -8.05
CA SER A 142 13.36 5.93 -7.45
C SER A 142 14.09 5.05 -8.46
N SER A 143 15.25 4.52 -8.06
CA SER A 143 15.97 3.50 -8.81
C SER A 143 15.60 2.08 -8.38
N ASP A 144 14.72 1.93 -7.39
CA ASP A 144 14.26 0.63 -6.89
C ASP A 144 13.24 0.01 -7.87
N PRO A 145 13.54 -1.18 -8.45
CA PRO A 145 12.60 -1.88 -9.33
C PRO A 145 11.24 -2.17 -8.68
N LEU A 146 11.18 -2.35 -7.36
CA LEU A 146 9.91 -2.57 -6.65
C LEU A 146 9.03 -1.33 -6.67
N VAL A 147 9.63 -0.13 -6.57
CA VAL A 147 8.91 1.13 -6.65
C VAL A 147 8.47 1.40 -8.10
N GLN A 148 9.32 1.08 -9.08
CA GLN A 148 9.00 1.28 -10.50
C GLN A 148 7.78 0.48 -10.96
N ARG A 149 7.51 -0.68 -10.35
CA ARG A 149 6.31 -1.50 -10.62
C ARG A 149 4.98 -0.80 -10.30
N TRP A 150 4.98 0.29 -9.54
CA TRP A 150 3.77 1.05 -9.24
C TRP A 150 3.32 1.97 -10.37
N ALA A 151 4.18 2.25 -11.36
CA ALA A 151 3.90 3.21 -12.43
C ALA A 151 2.59 2.92 -13.19
N PRO A 152 2.29 1.67 -13.63
CA PRO A 152 1.05 1.39 -14.34
C PRO A 152 -0.19 1.72 -13.51
N GLY A 153 -0.17 1.40 -12.22
CA GLY A 153 -1.28 1.65 -11.30
C GLY A 153 -1.58 3.13 -11.14
N PHE A 154 -0.54 3.98 -11.04
CA PHE A 154 -0.73 5.42 -10.94
C PHE A 154 -1.22 6.06 -12.24
N HIS A 155 -0.70 5.63 -13.39
CA HIS A 155 -1.23 6.08 -14.68
C HIS A 155 -2.71 5.70 -14.87
N LEU A 156 -3.12 4.51 -14.42
CA LEU A 156 -4.54 4.11 -14.43
C LEU A 156 -5.41 4.98 -13.51
N LEU A 157 -4.91 5.36 -12.34
CA LEU A 157 -5.62 6.25 -11.41
C LEU A 157 -5.76 7.67 -11.98
N LEU A 158 -4.67 8.22 -12.54
CA LEU A 158 -4.68 9.54 -13.13
C LEU A 158 -5.58 9.61 -14.37
N GLY A 159 -5.54 8.58 -15.23
CA GLY A 159 -6.43 8.49 -16.38
C GLY A 159 -7.91 8.48 -15.98
N ARG A 160 -8.28 7.69 -14.96
CA ARG A 160 -9.65 7.68 -14.42
C ARG A 160 -10.07 9.04 -13.87
N ALA A 161 -9.20 9.70 -13.10
CA ALA A 161 -9.50 11.03 -12.56
C ALA A 161 -9.73 12.07 -13.68
N MET A 162 -9.01 11.97 -14.80
CA MET A 162 -9.18 12.82 -15.98
C MET A 162 -10.50 12.53 -16.72
N GLU A 163 -10.90 11.26 -16.87
CA GLU A 163 -12.21 10.90 -17.44
C GLU A 163 -13.37 11.49 -16.62
N ASP A 164 -13.27 11.44 -15.29
CA ASP A 164 -14.32 11.94 -14.39
C ASP A 164 -14.60 13.45 -14.55
N VAL A 165 -13.63 14.22 -15.06
CA VAL A 165 -13.77 15.66 -15.35
C VAL A 165 -13.92 15.98 -16.84
N GLY A 166 -13.98 14.97 -17.72
CA GLY A 166 -14.21 15.11 -19.16
C GLY A 166 -12.95 15.43 -19.98
N GLU A 167 -11.76 15.12 -19.47
CA GLU A 167 -10.49 15.28 -20.18
C GLU A 167 -10.08 13.99 -20.92
N ASP A 168 -10.94 13.53 -21.82
CA ASP A 168 -10.82 12.22 -22.48
C ASP A 168 -9.48 12.00 -23.21
N GLU A 169 -8.95 13.02 -23.88
CA GLU A 169 -7.66 12.92 -24.58
C GLU A 169 -6.49 12.74 -23.62
N ALA A 170 -6.50 13.46 -22.49
CA ALA A 170 -5.47 13.34 -21.46
C ALA A 170 -5.56 11.98 -20.75
N ALA A 171 -6.79 11.50 -20.49
CA ALA A 171 -7.02 10.17 -19.93
C ALA A 171 -6.49 9.05 -20.84
N ALA A 172 -6.78 9.12 -22.15
CA ALA A 172 -6.31 8.14 -23.12
C ALA A 172 -4.76 8.04 -23.15
N GLU A 173 -4.08 9.18 -23.02
CA GLU A 173 -2.62 9.22 -22.90
C GLU A 173 -2.12 8.52 -21.63
N GLN A 174 -2.78 8.74 -20.49
CA GLN A 174 -2.42 8.04 -19.25
C GLN A 174 -2.61 6.52 -19.36
N PHE A 175 -3.70 6.05 -19.98
CA PHE A 175 -3.89 4.61 -20.18
C PHE A 175 -2.86 4.00 -21.13
N ARG A 176 -2.42 4.73 -22.14
CA ARG A 176 -1.32 4.31 -23.02
C ARG A 176 -0.02 4.15 -22.20
N LEU A 177 0.32 5.14 -21.39
CA LEU A 177 1.50 5.10 -20.50
C LEU A 177 1.42 3.94 -19.50
N ALA A 178 0.24 3.64 -18.96
CA ALA A 178 0.05 2.47 -18.10
C ALA A 178 0.42 1.17 -18.81
N GLY A 179 -0.05 0.98 -20.05
CA GLY A 179 0.26 -0.22 -20.86
C GLY A 179 1.75 -0.33 -21.22
N GLU A 180 2.43 0.79 -21.48
CA GLU A 180 3.88 0.80 -21.77
C GLU A 180 4.73 0.44 -20.55
N ALA A 181 4.37 0.96 -19.38
CA ALA A 181 5.04 0.64 -18.13
C ALA A 181 4.88 -0.83 -17.72
N ASP A 182 3.70 -1.42 -17.99
CA ASP A 182 3.44 -2.84 -17.73
C ASP A 182 4.24 -3.75 -18.69
N GLY A 183 4.26 -3.41 -19.99
CA GLY A 183 5.02 -4.14 -21.01
C GLY A 183 6.55 -3.98 -20.94
N GLY A 184 7.04 -2.97 -20.22
CA GLY A 184 8.47 -2.74 -19.94
C GLY A 184 9.02 -3.56 -18.77
N SER A 185 8.16 -3.94 -17.81
CA SER A 185 8.54 -4.68 -16.60
C SER A 185 8.76 -6.18 -16.81
N GLY A 186 8.45 -6.69 -18.02
CA GLY A 186 8.54 -8.10 -18.41
C GLY A 186 9.69 -8.47 -19.34
N ARG A 187 10.73 -7.64 -19.48
CA ARG A 187 11.92 -7.92 -20.32
C ARG A 187 13.22 -7.96 -19.54
#